data_AF-A0A9D4ETA2-F1
#
_entry.id   AF-A0A9D4ETA2-F1
#
_cell.length_a   1.000
_cell.length_b   1.000
_cell.length_c   1.000
_cell.angle_alpha   90.00
_cell.angle_beta   90.00
_cell.angle_gamma   90.00
#
_symmetry.space_group_name_H-M   'P 1'
#
loop_
_entity.id
_entity.type
_entity.pdbx_description
1 polymer ?
#
loop_
_entity_poly.entity_id
_entity_poly.type
_entity_poly.pdbx_seq_one_letter_code
_entity_poly.pdbx_strand_id
1 'polypeptide(L)'
;MSVGDDIYRRFRGNDSRGVKDAMSGYATPSSDSGGSYLMQHQAQLQGQRSMEASKQMLYKVYGNVISILEEYEQRDSPGKRFARSDIHIPDQSRKGKDDVESIVETQLLLFETQLKACPSEVRNQLGEELKQKTIKWVAVRHGQTQSKTDKFIAQLYEILAKGRTDHAFHSRPRPDITPEVMRENIPFLMRGKHDQATLDHSFRDDGNRKAVAPNVRAGPVDSLQIGSERLGEINPDLKNSLRGYRNQPSNR
;
A
#
# COMPACT_ATOMS: atom_id res chain seq x y z
N MET A 1 -29.79 18.61 -8.74
CA MET A 1 -28.71 17.92 -9.49
C MET A 1 -27.55 17.74 -8.54
N SER A 2 -27.16 16.50 -8.27
CA SER A 2 -26.24 16.14 -7.18
C SER A 2 -24.79 16.39 -7.57
N VAL A 3 -24.03 17.05 -6.68
CA VAL A 3 -22.59 17.33 -6.81
C VAL A 3 -21.75 16.04 -6.93
N GLY A 4 -22.34 14.87 -6.60
CA GLY A 4 -21.70 13.56 -6.74
C GLY A 4 -21.53 13.06 -8.19
N ASP A 5 -22.34 13.55 -9.14
CA ASP A 5 -22.30 13.06 -10.52
C ASP A 5 -21.17 13.71 -11.36
N ASP A 6 -20.71 14.90 -10.97
CA ASP A 6 -19.66 15.64 -11.70
C ASP A 6 -18.25 15.11 -11.43
N ILE A 7 -18.01 14.48 -10.28
CA ILE A 7 -16.71 13.88 -9.97
C ILE A 7 -16.54 12.56 -10.72
N TYR A 8 -17.61 11.77 -10.91
CA TYR A 8 -17.57 10.54 -11.69
C TYR A 8 -17.41 10.77 -13.20
N ARG A 9 -17.90 11.90 -13.75
CA ARG A 9 -17.70 12.25 -15.17
C ARG A 9 -16.25 12.63 -15.50
N ARG A 10 -15.53 13.31 -14.60
CA ARG A 10 -14.12 13.68 -14.84
C ARG A 10 -13.15 12.50 -14.82
N PHE A 11 -13.54 11.34 -14.30
CA PHE A 11 -12.72 10.12 -14.34
C PHE A 11 -12.99 9.22 -15.55
N ARG A 12 -13.98 9.52 -16.39
CA ARG A 12 -14.35 8.70 -17.57
C ARG A 12 -14.20 9.38 -18.93
N GLY A 13 -13.75 10.63 -18.96
CA GLY A 13 -13.53 11.41 -20.18
C GLY A 13 -12.05 11.57 -20.48
N ASN A 14 -11.38 10.51 -20.92
CA ASN A 14 -10.20 10.66 -21.77
C ASN A 14 -10.53 9.96 -23.09
N ASP A 15 -11.31 10.70 -23.88
CA ASP A 15 -11.50 10.44 -25.29
C ASP A 15 -10.12 10.28 -25.95
N SER A 16 -10.02 9.26 -26.78
CA SER A 16 -8.86 8.86 -27.58
C SER A 16 -8.52 9.86 -28.70
N ARG A 17 -8.64 11.16 -28.43
CA ARG A 17 -8.43 12.28 -29.37
C ARG A 17 -7.28 13.21 -28.99
N GLY A 18 -6.62 13.00 -27.85
CA GLY A 18 -5.43 13.76 -27.45
C GLY A 18 -4.10 13.22 -27.99
N VAL A 19 -4.09 12.06 -28.68
CA VAL A 19 -2.86 11.40 -29.15
C VAL A 19 -2.58 11.65 -30.64
N LYS A 20 -3.47 12.34 -31.36
CA LYS A 20 -3.31 12.58 -32.82
C LYS A 20 -2.80 13.96 -33.21
N ASP A 21 -2.84 14.96 -32.32
CA ASP A 21 -2.46 16.34 -32.67
C ASP A 21 -1.05 16.75 -32.23
N ALA A 22 -0.23 15.81 -31.74
CA ALA A 22 1.19 16.04 -31.46
C ALA A 22 2.14 15.56 -32.59
N MET A 23 1.60 15.17 -33.75
CA MET A 23 2.33 14.51 -34.85
C MET A 23 2.18 15.22 -36.21
N SER A 24 1.95 16.54 -36.23
CA SER A 24 1.91 17.34 -37.46
C SER A 24 3.04 18.36 -37.49
N GLY A 25 4.24 17.86 -37.76
CA GLY A 25 5.47 18.64 -37.85
C GLY A 25 6.64 17.79 -38.38
N TYR A 26 6.39 16.95 -39.37
CA TYR A 26 7.44 16.21 -40.06
C TYR A 26 8.26 17.17 -40.93
N ALA A 27 9.34 17.71 -40.36
CA ALA A 27 10.53 17.96 -41.15
C ALA A 27 11.10 16.60 -41.60
N THR A 28 11.44 16.52 -42.87
CA THR A 28 11.99 15.35 -43.58
C THR A 28 13.22 14.73 -42.90
N PRO A 29 13.47 13.41 -43.12
CA PRO A 29 14.41 12.64 -42.32
C PRO A 29 15.86 12.92 -42.76
N SER A 30 16.64 13.51 -41.86
CA SER A 30 18.10 13.36 -41.90
C SER A 30 18.47 12.08 -41.16
N SER A 31 19.19 11.22 -41.86
CA SER A 31 19.76 9.96 -41.41
C SER A 31 20.61 10.12 -40.14
N ASP A 32 20.03 9.83 -38.99
CA ASP A 32 20.78 9.62 -37.75
C ASP A 32 20.18 8.45 -36.97
N SER A 33 20.65 7.25 -37.29
CA SER A 33 20.32 6.02 -36.58
C SER A 33 20.70 6.08 -35.08
N GLY A 34 21.56 7.01 -34.65
CA GLY A 34 21.93 7.23 -33.25
C GLY A 34 20.87 7.92 -32.38
N GLY A 35 19.98 8.73 -32.96
CA GLY A 35 18.95 9.47 -32.20
C GLY A 35 17.83 8.57 -31.66
N SER A 36 17.47 7.52 -32.42
CA SER A 36 16.43 6.56 -32.04
C SER A 36 16.84 5.69 -30.84
N TYR A 37 18.11 5.25 -30.79
CA TYR A 37 18.61 4.45 -29.66
C TYR A 37 18.72 5.26 -28.38
N LEU A 38 19.19 6.52 -28.46
CA LEU A 38 19.30 7.39 -27.30
C LEU A 38 17.91 7.73 -26.71
N MET A 39 16.92 8.05 -27.55
CA MET A 39 15.54 8.27 -27.09
C MET A 39 14.92 7.00 -26.49
N GLN A 40 15.12 5.83 -27.11
CA GLN A 40 14.58 4.57 -26.62
C GLN A 40 15.23 4.17 -25.27
N HIS A 41 16.53 4.34 -25.13
CA HIS A 41 17.25 4.09 -23.89
C HIS A 41 16.80 5.05 -22.77
N GLN A 42 16.60 6.33 -23.08
CA GLN A 42 16.08 7.30 -22.12
C GLN A 42 14.65 6.98 -21.66
N ALA A 43 13.79 6.54 -22.58
CA ALA A 43 12.43 6.09 -22.26
C ALA A 43 12.43 4.85 -21.35
N GLN A 44 13.32 3.88 -21.61
CA GLN A 44 13.49 2.70 -20.75
C GLN A 44 13.94 3.08 -19.34
N LEU A 45 14.92 3.98 -19.20
CA LEU A 45 15.39 4.47 -17.90
C LEU A 45 14.28 5.22 -17.15
N GLN A 46 13.50 6.06 -17.83
CA GLN A 46 12.36 6.73 -17.20
C GLN A 46 11.30 5.74 -16.73
N GLY A 47 11.02 4.70 -17.52
CA GLY A 47 10.12 3.61 -17.13
C GLY A 47 10.60 2.88 -15.88
N GLN A 48 11.88 2.50 -15.82
CA GLN A 48 12.46 1.85 -14.64
C GLN A 48 12.37 2.72 -13.38
N ARG A 49 12.65 4.02 -13.49
CA ARG A 49 12.57 4.96 -12.36
C ARG A 49 11.14 5.13 -11.85
N SER A 50 10.18 5.24 -12.76
CA SER A 50 8.75 5.30 -12.40
C SER A 50 8.27 4.03 -11.70
N MET A 51 8.80 2.87 -12.10
CA MET A 51 8.52 1.60 -11.44
C MET A 51 9.08 1.56 -10.01
N GLU A 52 10.33 1.98 -9.80
CA GLU A 52 10.93 2.03 -8.46
C GLU A 52 10.23 3.06 -7.55
N ALA A 53 9.82 4.21 -8.07
CA ALA A 53 9.02 5.17 -7.31
C ALA A 53 7.64 4.60 -6.91
N SER A 54 6.99 3.88 -7.82
CA SER A 54 5.71 3.20 -7.55
C SER A 54 5.85 2.12 -6.48
N LYS A 55 6.95 1.34 -6.51
CA LYS A 55 7.29 0.38 -5.46
C LYS A 55 7.49 1.07 -4.12
N GLN A 56 8.27 2.15 -4.10
CA GLN A 56 8.55 2.89 -2.87
C GLN A 56 7.28 3.52 -2.27
N MET A 57 6.35 3.98 -3.11
CA MET A 57 5.05 4.47 -2.67
C MET A 57 4.24 3.38 -1.98
N LEU A 58 4.17 2.17 -2.58
CA LEU A 58 3.45 1.05 -1.97
C LEU A 58 4.08 0.62 -0.65
N TYR A 59 5.42 0.58 -0.58
CA TYR A 59 6.16 0.32 0.66
C TYR A 59 5.89 1.35 1.75
N LYS A 60 5.83 2.64 1.39
CA LYS A 60 5.55 3.71 2.35
C LYS A 60 4.15 3.59 2.93
N VAL A 61 3.14 3.35 2.09
CA VAL A 61 1.75 3.20 2.58
C VAL A 61 1.61 1.92 3.42
N TYR A 62 2.20 0.80 2.98
CA TYR A 62 2.25 -0.43 3.79
C TYR A 62 2.93 -0.19 5.15
N GLY A 63 4.06 0.50 5.17
CA GLY A 63 4.77 0.87 6.40
C GLY A 63 3.90 1.71 7.33
N ASN A 64 3.21 2.74 6.80
CA ASN A 64 2.30 3.56 7.59
C ASN A 64 1.16 2.74 8.23
N VAL A 65 0.59 1.78 7.50
CA VAL A 65 -0.43 0.86 8.03
C VAL A 65 0.13 0.05 9.20
N ILE A 66 1.32 -0.55 9.05
CA ILE A 66 1.97 -1.30 10.13
C ILE A 66 2.22 -0.40 11.34
N SER A 67 2.77 0.80 11.12
CA SER A 67 3.07 1.78 12.17
C SER A 67 1.83 2.18 12.98
N ILE A 68 0.72 2.49 12.33
CA ILE A 68 -0.51 2.87 13.04
C ILE A 68 -1.13 1.67 13.75
N LEU A 69 -1.02 0.45 13.20
CA LEU A 69 -1.48 -0.76 13.87
C LEU A 69 -0.66 -1.07 15.12
N GLU A 70 0.65 -0.88 15.09
CA GLU A 70 1.51 -1.06 16.27
C GLU A 70 1.22 0.01 17.34
N GLU A 71 0.88 1.25 16.93
CA GLU A 71 0.42 2.29 17.85
C GLU A 71 -0.93 1.93 18.50
N TYR A 72 -1.88 1.44 17.69
CA TYR A 72 -3.18 0.98 18.18
C TYR A 72 -3.03 -0.21 19.14
N GLU A 73 -2.16 -1.16 18.81
CA GLU A 73 -1.83 -2.32 19.64
C GLU A 73 -1.36 -1.93 21.05
N GLN A 74 -0.44 -0.97 21.15
CA GLN A 74 0.09 -0.50 22.43
C GLN A 74 -1.00 0.08 23.36
N ARG A 75 -2.07 0.61 22.77
CA ARG A 75 -3.22 1.20 23.48
C ARG A 75 -4.27 0.16 23.82
N ASP A 76 -4.50 -0.81 22.93
CA ASP A 76 -5.49 -1.89 23.13
C ASP A 76 -4.99 -2.94 24.14
N SER A 77 -3.67 -3.03 24.36
CA SER A 77 -3.07 -4.02 25.26
C SER A 77 -1.81 -3.50 25.98
N PRO A 78 -1.94 -2.59 26.97
CA PRO A 78 -0.82 -1.91 27.61
C PRO A 78 0.20 -2.82 28.32
N GLY A 79 -0.17 -4.08 28.62
CA GLY A 79 0.68 -5.10 29.24
C GLY A 79 1.41 -6.03 28.28
N LYS A 80 1.20 -5.93 26.96
CA LYS A 80 1.82 -6.80 25.94
C LYS A 80 2.55 -5.93 24.92
N ARG A 81 3.77 -5.51 25.27
CA ARG A 81 4.60 -4.67 24.41
C ARG A 81 5.52 -5.54 23.57
N PHE A 82 5.19 -5.69 22.29
CA PHE A 82 6.15 -6.18 21.32
C PHE A 82 7.13 -5.05 20.97
N ALA A 83 8.35 -5.41 20.58
CA ALA A 83 9.27 -4.46 19.97
C ALA A 83 8.60 -3.82 18.75
N ARG A 84 8.80 -2.53 18.51
CA ARG A 84 8.24 -1.83 17.34
C ARG A 84 9.07 -2.13 16.09
N SER A 85 8.42 -2.04 14.94
CA SER A 85 9.09 -2.00 13.65
C SER A 85 9.88 -0.68 13.51
N ASP A 86 10.98 -0.71 12.75
CA ASP A 86 11.78 0.50 12.48
C ASP A 86 11.14 1.29 11.33
N ILE A 87 10.00 1.90 11.62
CA ILE A 87 9.17 2.66 10.68
C ILE A 87 8.76 3.95 11.36
N HIS A 88 8.93 5.08 10.69
CA HIS A 88 8.53 6.38 11.23
C HIS A 88 7.01 6.45 11.44
N ILE A 89 6.59 6.80 12.65
CA ILE A 89 5.18 6.82 13.07
C ILE A 89 4.80 8.27 13.32
N PRO A 90 3.76 8.79 12.66
CA PRO A 90 3.22 10.10 13.02
C PRO A 90 2.71 10.04 14.46
N ASP A 91 3.12 10.99 15.32
CA ASP A 91 2.71 11.01 16.72
C ASP A 91 1.18 11.10 16.84
N GLN A 92 0.57 10.08 17.47
CA GLN A 92 -0.86 10.03 17.77
C GLN A 92 -1.15 10.15 19.27
N SER A 93 -0.15 10.44 20.11
CA SER A 93 -0.24 10.41 21.58
C SER A 93 -1.42 11.21 22.14
N ARG A 94 -1.83 12.27 21.46
CA ARG A 94 -2.94 13.17 21.85
C ARG A 94 -4.33 12.72 21.42
N LYS A 95 -4.46 11.67 20.60
CA LYS A 95 -5.75 11.22 20.05
C LYS A 95 -6.41 10.14 20.92
N GLY A 96 -7.74 10.10 20.93
CA GLY A 96 -8.51 9.06 21.60
C GLY A 96 -8.35 7.69 20.94
N LYS A 97 -8.79 6.62 21.61
CA LYS A 97 -8.75 5.25 21.06
C LYS A 97 -9.56 5.13 19.77
N ASP A 98 -10.76 5.69 19.75
CA ASP A 98 -11.68 5.65 18.60
C ASP A 98 -11.13 6.47 17.41
N ASP A 99 -10.41 7.56 17.70
CA ASP A 99 -9.72 8.34 16.66
C ASP A 99 -8.60 7.53 16.01
N VAL A 100 -7.76 6.86 16.81
CA VAL A 100 -6.67 6.02 16.29
C VAL A 100 -7.21 4.84 15.50
N GLU A 101 -8.31 4.24 15.96
CA GLU A 101 -9.02 3.21 15.18
C GLU A 101 -9.49 3.73 13.82
N SER A 102 -10.12 4.90 13.80
CA SER A 102 -10.57 5.54 12.55
C SER A 102 -9.41 5.83 11.60
N ILE A 103 -8.24 6.18 12.15
CA ILE A 103 -7.01 6.34 11.36
C ILE A 103 -6.53 5.01 10.80
N VAL A 104 -6.55 3.92 11.58
CA VAL A 104 -6.21 2.56 11.09
C VAL A 104 -7.07 2.21 9.88
N GLU A 105 -8.38 2.37 10.00
CA GLU A 105 -9.30 2.06 8.88
C GLU A 105 -9.03 2.94 7.66
N THR A 106 -8.76 4.23 7.87
CA THR A 106 -8.40 5.16 6.80
C THR A 106 -7.11 4.73 6.10
N GLN A 107 -6.09 4.30 6.86
CA GLN A 107 -4.82 3.81 6.28
C GLN A 107 -5.03 2.50 5.50
N LEU A 108 -5.89 1.59 5.97
CA LEU A 108 -6.23 0.38 5.22
C LEU A 108 -6.95 0.70 3.91
N LEU A 109 -7.87 1.66 3.91
CA LEU A 109 -8.56 2.13 2.70
C LEU A 109 -7.59 2.82 1.72
N LEU A 110 -6.68 3.65 2.23
CA LEU A 110 -5.62 4.27 1.42
C LEU A 110 -4.70 3.21 0.80
N PHE A 111 -4.35 2.18 1.57
CA PHE A 111 -3.55 1.07 1.07
C PHE A 111 -4.27 0.30 -0.03
N GLU A 112 -5.55 -0.03 0.16
CA GLU A 112 -6.38 -0.66 -0.88
C GLU A 112 -6.45 0.19 -2.15
N THR A 113 -6.68 1.50 -2.00
CA THR A 113 -6.76 2.45 -3.12
C THR A 113 -5.43 2.54 -3.87
N GLN A 114 -4.32 2.65 -3.15
CA GLN A 114 -2.99 2.69 -3.75
C GLN A 114 -2.65 1.38 -4.45
N LEU A 115 -3.00 0.23 -3.86
CA LEU A 115 -2.79 -1.08 -4.46
C LEU A 115 -3.57 -1.23 -5.77
N LYS A 116 -4.81 -0.72 -5.84
CA LYS A 116 -5.64 -0.71 -7.05
C LYS A 116 -5.06 0.18 -8.15
N ALA A 117 -4.58 1.37 -7.78
CA ALA A 117 -3.99 2.34 -8.70
C ALA A 117 -2.56 1.96 -9.16
N CYS A 118 -1.88 1.09 -8.41
CA CYS A 118 -0.52 0.64 -8.70
C CYS A 118 -0.48 -0.24 -9.98
N PRO A 119 0.55 -0.07 -10.85
CA PRO A 119 0.78 -0.95 -12.00
C PRO A 119 0.76 -2.43 -11.58
N SER A 120 0.18 -3.29 -12.41
CA SER A 120 0.03 -4.72 -12.09
C SER A 120 1.38 -5.41 -11.92
N GLU A 121 2.40 -4.97 -12.65
CA GLU A 121 3.77 -5.48 -12.55
C GLU A 121 4.36 -5.21 -11.17
N VAL A 122 4.19 -3.99 -10.63
CA VAL A 122 4.64 -3.64 -9.27
C VAL A 122 3.87 -4.47 -8.24
N ARG A 123 2.55 -4.59 -8.42
CA ARG A 123 1.70 -5.38 -7.52
C ARG A 123 2.09 -6.84 -7.46
N ASN A 124 2.43 -7.43 -8.61
CA ASN A 124 2.87 -8.81 -8.71
C ASN A 124 4.26 -9.01 -8.10
N GLN A 125 5.18 -8.07 -8.33
CA GLN A 125 6.52 -8.10 -7.75
C GLN A 125 6.51 -7.98 -6.23
N LEU A 126 5.68 -7.09 -5.69
CA LEU A 126 5.66 -6.79 -4.24
C LEU A 126 4.64 -7.61 -3.45
N GLY A 127 3.58 -8.10 -4.10
CA GLY A 127 2.45 -8.72 -3.41
C GLY A 127 2.85 -9.91 -2.56
N GLU A 128 3.76 -10.75 -3.05
CA GLU A 128 4.25 -11.92 -2.32
C GLU A 128 5.15 -11.53 -1.13
N GLU A 129 6.07 -10.57 -1.34
CA GLU A 129 6.94 -10.07 -0.28
C GLU A 129 6.13 -9.44 0.86
N LEU A 130 5.15 -8.60 0.54
CA LEU A 130 4.31 -7.93 1.54
C LEU A 130 3.41 -8.92 2.30
N LYS A 131 2.88 -9.94 1.63
CA LYS A 131 2.16 -11.05 2.29
C LYS A 131 3.05 -11.75 3.29
N GLN A 132 4.25 -12.16 2.87
CA GLN A 132 5.20 -12.84 3.74
C GLN A 132 5.60 -11.97 4.93
N LYS A 133 5.89 -10.68 4.73
CA LYS A 133 6.16 -9.73 5.83
C LYS A 133 4.97 -9.65 6.80
N THR A 134 3.75 -9.57 6.29
CA THR A 134 2.52 -9.53 7.12
C THR A 134 2.35 -10.83 7.91
N ILE A 135 2.55 -11.99 7.29
CA ILE A 135 2.49 -13.29 7.95
C ILE A 135 3.54 -13.37 9.08
N LYS A 136 4.78 -13.02 8.76
CA LYS A 136 5.88 -13.05 9.74
C LYS A 136 5.64 -12.09 10.91
N TRP A 137 5.02 -10.95 10.63
CA TRP A 137 4.62 -9.97 11.63
C TRP A 137 3.55 -10.52 12.59
N VAL A 138 2.52 -11.18 12.06
CA VAL A 138 1.47 -11.84 12.86
C VAL A 138 2.03 -12.97 13.72
N ALA A 139 3.05 -13.68 13.24
CA ALA A 139 3.62 -14.82 13.95
C ALA A 139 4.14 -14.49 15.36
N VAL A 140 4.59 -13.24 15.57
CA VAL A 140 5.02 -12.75 16.91
C VAL A 140 3.88 -12.83 17.94
N ARG A 141 2.63 -12.86 17.47
CA ARG A 141 1.40 -12.89 18.28
C ARG A 141 0.93 -14.32 18.59
N HIS A 142 1.69 -15.34 18.23
CA HIS A 142 1.33 -16.73 18.51
C HIS A 142 1.14 -16.98 20.01
N GLY A 143 0.11 -17.75 20.37
CA GLY A 143 -0.27 -18.01 21.77
C GLY A 143 -0.96 -16.84 22.48
N GLN A 144 -1.21 -15.71 21.81
CA GLN A 144 -1.93 -14.58 22.38
C GLN A 144 -3.45 -14.66 22.09
N THR A 145 -4.26 -14.16 23.02
CA THR A 145 -5.69 -13.96 22.81
C THR A 145 -5.93 -13.04 21.62
N GLN A 146 -6.93 -13.36 20.79
CA GLN A 146 -7.31 -12.51 19.66
C GLN A 146 -7.76 -11.13 20.15
N SER A 147 -7.25 -10.08 19.53
CA SER A 147 -7.55 -8.67 19.81
C SER A 147 -8.22 -8.01 18.61
N LYS A 148 -8.63 -6.74 18.77
CA LYS A 148 -9.14 -5.96 17.63
C LYS A 148 -8.04 -5.67 16.61
N THR A 149 -6.80 -5.51 17.06
CA THR A 149 -5.62 -5.41 16.19
C THR A 149 -5.55 -6.59 15.23
N ASP A 150 -5.70 -7.84 15.73
CA ASP A 150 -5.63 -9.05 14.91
C ASP A 150 -6.61 -9.01 13.72
N LYS A 151 -7.81 -8.46 13.92
CA LYS A 151 -8.81 -8.29 12.86
C LYS A 151 -8.33 -7.33 11.77
N PHE A 152 -7.72 -6.21 12.14
CA PHE A 152 -7.14 -5.28 11.16
C PHE A 152 -5.96 -5.88 10.41
N ILE A 153 -5.14 -6.71 11.08
CA ILE A 153 -4.05 -7.41 10.38
C ILE A 153 -4.61 -8.40 9.35
N ALA A 154 -5.67 -9.13 9.69
CA ALA A 154 -6.34 -10.01 8.74
C ALA A 154 -6.94 -9.23 7.55
N GLN A 155 -7.47 -8.02 7.77
CA GLN A 155 -7.92 -7.15 6.68
C GLN A 155 -6.78 -6.66 5.79
N LEU A 156 -5.64 -6.27 6.37
CA LEU A 156 -4.44 -5.93 5.60
C LEU A 156 -4.00 -7.10 4.70
N TYR A 157 -3.94 -8.30 5.26
CA TYR A 157 -3.61 -9.49 4.49
C TYR A 157 -4.65 -9.80 3.41
N GLU A 158 -5.94 -9.62 3.71
CA GLU A 158 -7.02 -9.78 2.74
C GLU A 158 -6.87 -8.82 1.55
N ILE A 159 -6.55 -7.54 1.82
CA ILE A 159 -6.26 -6.54 0.77
C ILE A 159 -5.07 -6.99 -0.08
N LEU A 160 -4.00 -7.49 0.53
CA LEU A 160 -2.84 -8.04 -0.21
C LEU A 160 -3.19 -9.28 -1.05
N ALA A 161 -4.07 -10.14 -0.56
CA ALA A 161 -4.44 -11.39 -1.22
C ALA A 161 -5.47 -11.21 -2.33
N LYS A 162 -6.48 -10.36 -2.12
CA LYS A 162 -7.65 -10.19 -2.99
C LYS A 162 -7.69 -8.83 -3.72
N GLY A 163 -6.86 -7.87 -3.31
CA GLY A 163 -6.91 -6.49 -3.79
C GLY A 163 -8.03 -5.64 -3.17
N ARG A 164 -8.75 -6.16 -2.18
CA ARG A 164 -9.83 -5.52 -1.43
C ARG A 164 -10.08 -6.25 -0.10
N THR A 165 -10.76 -5.61 0.83
CA THR A 165 -11.36 -6.30 1.98
C THR A 165 -12.88 -6.34 1.86
N ASP A 166 -13.49 -7.47 2.21
CA ASP A 166 -14.94 -7.62 2.24
C ASP A 166 -15.54 -7.01 3.54
N HIS A 167 -14.70 -6.69 4.52
CA HIS A 167 -15.12 -6.06 5.77
C HIS A 167 -15.53 -4.60 5.55
N ALA A 168 -16.63 -4.20 6.18
CA ALA A 168 -16.99 -2.79 6.25
C ALA A 168 -16.08 -2.08 7.26
N PHE A 169 -15.27 -1.14 6.78
CA PHE A 169 -14.70 -0.11 7.64
C PHE A 169 -15.86 0.65 8.31
N HIS A 170 -15.77 0.94 9.61
CA HIS A 170 -16.72 1.83 10.30
C HIS A 170 -16.68 3.24 9.69
N SER A 171 -15.59 3.56 8.98
CA SER A 171 -15.36 4.73 8.14
C SER A 171 -15.87 4.61 6.69
N ARG A 172 -16.60 3.53 6.32
CA ARG A 172 -17.58 3.65 5.23
C ARG A 172 -18.53 4.80 5.60
N PRO A 173 -19.04 5.56 4.62
CA PRO A 173 -19.89 6.69 4.95
C PRO A 173 -21.00 6.24 5.88
N ARG A 174 -20.93 6.72 7.14
CA ARG A 174 -22.19 7.02 7.81
C ARG A 174 -22.94 7.92 6.83
N PRO A 175 -24.26 7.77 6.66
CA PRO A 175 -25.05 8.63 5.77
C PRO A 175 -24.87 10.15 6.03
N ASP A 176 -24.15 10.49 7.09
CA ASP A 176 -23.73 11.76 7.63
C ASP A 176 -22.24 12.15 7.37
N ILE A 177 -21.55 11.58 6.35
CA ILE A 177 -20.28 12.19 5.88
C ILE A 177 -20.55 13.59 5.33
N THR A 178 -20.18 14.59 6.12
CA THR A 178 -20.22 15.98 5.70
C THR A 178 -19.07 16.31 4.73
N PRO A 179 -19.23 17.31 3.86
CA PRO A 179 -18.15 17.84 3.02
C PRO A 179 -16.90 18.28 3.82
N GLU A 180 -17.02 18.57 5.11
CA GLU A 180 -15.91 18.87 6.03
C GLU A 180 -15.00 17.64 6.27
N VAL A 181 -15.56 16.45 6.54
CA VAL A 181 -14.76 15.23 6.77
C VAL A 181 -14.03 14.79 5.51
N MET A 182 -14.63 14.98 4.33
CA MET A 182 -13.92 14.78 3.06
C MET A 182 -12.81 15.82 2.85
N ARG A 183 -13.04 17.08 3.23
CA ARG A 183 -12.00 18.14 3.20
C ARG A 183 -10.82 17.87 4.13
N GLU A 184 -11.03 17.20 5.26
CA GLU A 184 -9.94 16.80 6.17
C GLU A 184 -9.10 15.62 5.63
N ASN A 185 -9.68 14.78 4.75
CA ASN A 185 -8.99 13.64 4.14
C ASN A 185 -8.37 13.95 2.75
N ILE A 186 -8.85 14.98 2.05
CA ILE A 186 -8.25 15.49 0.80
C ILE A 186 -6.76 15.81 0.93
N PRO A 187 -6.26 16.41 2.04
CA PRO A 187 -4.83 16.58 2.28
C PRO A 187 -4.04 15.28 2.21
N PHE A 188 -4.58 14.14 2.66
CA PHE A 188 -3.88 12.84 2.57
C PHE A 188 -3.76 12.34 1.12
N LEU A 189 -4.81 12.51 0.31
CA LEU A 189 -4.79 12.18 -1.12
C LEU A 189 -3.87 13.11 -1.92
N MET A 190 -3.86 14.41 -1.59
CA MET A 190 -2.95 15.39 -2.19
C MET A 190 -1.50 15.19 -1.76
N ARG A 191 -1.27 14.76 -0.51
CA ARG A 191 0.05 14.31 -0.04
C ARG A 191 0.55 13.12 -0.82
N GLY A 192 -0.32 12.18 -1.20
CA GLY A 192 0.05 11.04 -2.05
C GLY A 192 0.62 11.46 -3.40
N LYS A 193 0.02 12.45 -4.07
CA LYS A 193 0.54 13.02 -5.33
C LYS A 193 1.85 13.77 -5.14
N HIS A 194 1.95 14.58 -4.08
CA HIS A 194 3.18 15.30 -3.74
C HIS A 194 4.33 14.33 -3.40
N ASP A 195 4.04 13.30 -2.61
CA ASP A 195 4.99 12.26 -2.21
C ASP A 195 5.44 11.45 -3.42
N GLN A 196 4.52 11.12 -4.34
CA GLN A 196 4.87 10.48 -5.60
C GLN A 196 5.78 11.35 -6.46
N ALA A 197 5.46 12.64 -6.62
CA ALA A 197 6.32 13.57 -7.37
C ALA A 197 7.71 13.74 -6.72
N THR A 198 7.76 13.79 -5.39
CA THR A 198 9.03 13.86 -4.63
C THR A 198 9.85 12.59 -4.80
N LEU A 199 9.20 11.42 -4.73
CA LEU A 199 9.84 10.13 -4.97
C LEU A 199 10.35 10.04 -6.40
N ASP A 200 9.53 10.36 -7.39
CA ASP A 200 9.90 10.40 -8.81
C ASP A 200 11.13 11.29 -9.03
N HIS A 201 11.18 12.48 -8.42
CA HIS A 201 12.36 13.35 -8.48
C HIS A 201 13.59 12.67 -7.86
N SER A 202 13.44 12.07 -6.67
CA SER A 202 14.55 11.43 -5.98
C SER A 202 15.11 10.19 -6.68
N PHE A 203 14.29 9.46 -7.44
CA PHE A 203 14.72 8.35 -8.31
C PHE A 203 15.22 8.84 -9.67
N ARG A 204 14.90 10.07 -10.07
CA ARG A 204 15.50 10.71 -11.25
C ARG A 204 16.92 11.19 -10.97
N ASP A 205 17.16 11.70 -9.77
CA ASP A 205 18.46 12.22 -9.33
C ASP A 205 19.48 11.10 -9.11
N ASP A 206 19.05 9.96 -8.54
CA ASP A 206 19.87 8.77 -8.39
C ASP A 206 19.29 7.59 -9.19
N GLY A 207 19.86 7.37 -10.38
CA GLY A 207 19.43 6.30 -11.28
C GLY A 207 19.74 4.88 -10.78
N ASN A 208 20.58 4.73 -9.76
CA ASN A 208 20.88 3.43 -9.14
C ASN A 208 20.03 3.16 -7.90
N ARG A 209 19.28 4.15 -7.43
CA ARG A 209 18.39 4.01 -6.27
C ARG A 209 17.36 2.91 -6.52
N LYS A 210 17.19 2.06 -5.52
CA LYS A 210 16.16 1.01 -5.50
C LYS A 210 15.14 1.29 -4.40
N ALA A 211 13.91 0.87 -4.63
CA ALA A 211 12.88 0.89 -3.61
C ALA A 211 13.29 0.00 -2.43
N VAL A 212 13.13 0.51 -1.21
CA VAL A 212 13.49 -0.19 0.02
C VAL A 212 12.20 -0.53 0.78
N ALA A 213 12.03 -1.83 1.04
CA ALA A 213 10.92 -2.32 1.84
C ALA A 213 11.06 -1.88 3.30
N PRO A 214 9.96 -1.61 4.01
CA PRO A 214 10.03 -1.26 5.42
C PRO A 214 10.56 -2.43 6.23
N ASN A 215 11.31 -2.10 7.29
CA ASN A 215 11.83 -3.04 8.25
C ASN A 215 10.74 -3.39 9.28
N VAL A 216 9.84 -4.28 8.87
CA VAL A 216 8.76 -4.81 9.72
C VAL A 216 9.32 -5.87 10.66
N ARG A 217 8.99 -5.77 11.95
CA ARG A 217 9.33 -6.80 12.93
C ARG A 217 8.82 -8.18 12.47
N ALA A 218 9.64 -9.20 12.63
CA ALA A 218 9.31 -10.57 12.26
C ALA A 218 9.38 -11.49 13.48
N GLY A 219 8.54 -12.53 13.46
CA GLY A 219 8.55 -13.61 14.44
C GLY A 219 9.71 -14.58 14.27
N PRO A 220 9.67 -15.74 14.95
CA PRO A 220 10.74 -16.75 14.94
C PRO A 220 10.98 -17.34 13.53
N VAL A 221 11.97 -18.24 13.41
CA VAL A 221 12.38 -18.85 12.13
C VAL A 221 11.19 -19.50 11.39
N ASP A 222 10.25 -20.12 12.11
CA ASP A 222 9.05 -20.76 11.55
C ASP A 222 7.86 -19.80 11.37
N SER A 223 8.13 -18.49 11.33
CA SER A 223 7.11 -17.44 11.35
C SER A 223 6.13 -17.49 10.17
N LEU A 224 6.48 -18.07 9.03
CA LEU A 224 5.53 -18.22 7.93
C LEU A 224 4.43 -19.23 8.25
N GLN A 225 4.78 -20.40 8.77
CA GLN A 225 3.80 -21.40 9.17
C GLN A 225 2.94 -20.87 10.32
N ILE A 226 3.58 -20.41 11.40
CA ILE A 226 2.92 -19.92 12.61
C ILE A 226 1.98 -18.74 12.28
N GLY A 227 2.46 -17.77 11.52
CA GLY A 227 1.66 -16.62 11.11
C GLY A 227 0.47 -17.01 10.22
N SER A 228 0.66 -18.00 9.35
CA SER A 228 -0.41 -18.47 8.45
C SER A 228 -1.50 -19.27 9.17
N GLU A 229 -1.14 -20.05 10.17
CA GLU A 229 -2.07 -20.72 11.05
C GLU A 229 -2.89 -19.68 11.81
N ARG A 230 -2.20 -18.72 12.43
CA ARG A 230 -2.83 -17.65 13.19
C ARG A 230 -3.79 -16.79 12.35
N LEU A 231 -3.39 -16.36 11.15
CA LEU A 231 -4.27 -15.62 10.25
C LEU A 231 -5.51 -16.45 9.86
N GLY A 232 -5.36 -17.77 9.69
CA GLY A 232 -6.47 -18.67 9.40
C GLY A 232 -7.41 -18.92 10.59
N GLU A 233 -6.96 -18.71 11.82
CA GLU A 233 -7.81 -18.69 13.03
C GLU A 233 -8.58 -17.38 13.15
N ILE A 234 -7.94 -16.26 12.82
CA ILE A 234 -8.55 -14.92 12.89
C ILE A 234 -9.61 -14.77 11.81
N ASN A 235 -9.30 -15.18 10.58
CA ASN A 235 -10.21 -15.12 9.45
C ASN A 235 -10.15 -16.44 8.64
N PRO A 236 -11.12 -17.36 8.85
CA PRO A 236 -11.18 -18.65 8.16
C PRO A 236 -11.22 -18.55 6.62
N ASP A 237 -11.71 -17.45 6.06
CA ASP A 237 -11.82 -17.29 4.60
C ASP A 237 -10.45 -17.14 3.93
N LEU A 238 -9.41 -16.81 4.71
CA LEU A 238 -8.04 -16.69 4.21
C LEU A 238 -7.35 -18.06 4.03
N LYS A 239 -7.91 -19.16 4.54
CA LYS A 239 -7.26 -20.49 4.57
C LYS A 239 -6.75 -20.95 3.20
N ASN A 240 -7.50 -20.69 2.12
CA ASN A 240 -7.08 -21.08 0.77
C ASN A 240 -5.86 -20.28 0.31
N SER A 241 -5.86 -18.97 0.54
CA SER A 241 -4.73 -18.08 0.19
C SER A 241 -3.48 -18.31 1.04
N LEU A 242 -3.63 -18.93 2.22
CA LEU A 242 -2.55 -19.19 3.17
C LEU A 242 -1.92 -20.59 3.01
N ARG A 243 -2.53 -21.47 2.21
CA ARG A 243 -2.13 -22.89 2.09
C ARG A 243 -0.66 -23.05 1.67
N GLY A 244 -0.15 -22.16 0.82
CA GLY A 244 1.23 -22.19 0.35
C GLY A 244 2.28 -21.99 1.45
N TYR A 245 1.94 -21.33 2.55
CA TYR A 245 2.88 -21.00 3.64
C TYR A 245 2.88 -22.03 4.77
N ARG A 246 1.86 -22.89 4.86
CA ARG A 246 1.78 -23.94 5.87
C ARG A 246 2.76 -25.09 5.64
N ASN A 247 3.17 -25.29 4.40
CA ASN A 247 3.96 -26.44 3.98
C ASN A 247 5.39 -26.05 3.54
N GLN A 248 5.80 -24.79 3.72
CA GLN A 248 7.16 -24.38 3.38
C GLN A 248 8.12 -24.82 4.49
N PRO A 249 9.10 -25.69 4.18
CA PRO A 249 10.14 -26.00 5.16
C PRO A 249 10.91 -24.73 5.48
N SER A 250 11.19 -24.52 6.76
CA SER A 250 12.14 -23.51 7.22
C SER A 250 13.46 -23.76 6.49
N ASN A 251 13.84 -22.90 5.54
CA ASN A 251 15.21 -22.92 5.01
C ASN A 251 16.15 -22.63 6.18
N ARG A 252 16.78 -23.70 6.68
CA ARG A 252 17.83 -23.67 7.70
C ARG A 252 19.12 -23.14 7.11
#